data_AF-A0A948E3Y7-F1
#
_entry.id   AF-A0A948E3Y7-F1
#
_cell.length_a   1.000
_cell.length_b   1.000
_cell.length_c   1.000
_cell.angle_alpha   90.00
_cell.angle_beta   90.00
_cell.angle_gamma   90.00
#
_symmetry.space_group_name_H-M   'P 1'
#
loop_
_entity.id
_entity.type
_entity.pdbx_description
1 polymer ?
#
loop_
_entity_poly.entity_id
_entity_poly.type
_entity_poly.pdbx_seq_one_letter_code
_entity_poly.pdbx_strand_id
1 'polypeptide(L)'
;MFYKTFFKYMVLIAVFIIPASSMADIYKYVDKNGKVHYTNRKTGTKKWTLVVREYNKGSRTTSSSGLPAGNKKNNVKCPTCDVIPATDSSPERFTRYDHWIKEASSLYQIPVALIKAVIKAESDFDPRVVSYKGAKGLMQIMPEVQIDMGIKRVFDPRDNILGGTRLLRYNANIFKGDIILTIAAYHAGPNAVKKFKGIPPFKSTRKYVPAVLRYYYYFKNQEKKSVK
;
A
#
# COMPACT_ATOMS: atom_id res chain seq x y z
N MET A 1 34.55 37.15 -51.52
CA MET A 1 35.02 36.07 -50.63
C MET A 1 34.42 36.30 -49.25
N PHE A 2 33.13 36.02 -49.08
CA PHE A 2 32.61 34.71 -48.64
C PHE A 2 32.92 34.40 -47.16
N TYR A 3 31.99 34.80 -46.29
CA TYR A 3 31.55 34.09 -45.09
C TYR A 3 32.62 33.47 -44.18
N LYS A 4 33.45 34.31 -43.56
CA LYS A 4 34.44 33.85 -42.56
C LYS A 4 34.34 34.60 -41.23
N THR A 5 33.14 34.92 -40.75
CA THR A 5 32.97 35.56 -39.43
C THR A 5 31.57 35.45 -38.84
N PHE A 6 30.78 34.44 -39.23
CA PHE A 6 29.51 34.20 -38.56
C PHE A 6 29.71 33.29 -37.35
N PHE A 7 29.67 33.93 -36.18
CA PHE A 7 29.04 33.41 -34.98
C PHE A 7 29.76 32.27 -34.24
N LYS A 8 30.96 32.58 -33.74
CA LYS A 8 31.62 31.89 -32.61
C LYS A 8 30.87 31.99 -31.25
N TYR A 9 29.61 32.43 -31.25
CA TYR A 9 28.79 32.62 -30.05
C TYR A 9 27.45 31.89 -30.15
N MET A 10 27.49 30.58 -30.42
CA MET A 10 26.36 29.69 -30.14
C MET A 10 26.69 28.88 -28.88
N VAL A 11 26.94 29.61 -27.78
CA VAL A 11 26.85 29.04 -26.43
C VAL A 11 25.37 28.76 -26.20
N LEU A 12 24.95 27.60 -26.68
CA LEU A 12 23.68 26.98 -26.37
C LEU A 12 23.74 26.67 -24.87
N ILE A 13 23.28 27.62 -24.06
CA ILE A 13 22.97 27.37 -22.65
C ILE A 13 21.76 26.44 -22.65
N ALA A 14 22.03 25.15 -22.84
CA ALA A 14 21.12 24.09 -22.46
C ALA A 14 21.06 24.11 -20.93
N VAL A 15 20.17 24.94 -20.37
CA VAL A 15 19.74 24.78 -18.99
C VAL A 15 19.03 23.43 -18.94
N PHE A 16 19.78 22.41 -18.54
CA PHE A 16 19.25 21.16 -18.05
C PHE A 16 18.31 21.50 -16.89
N ILE A 17 17.01 21.62 -17.18
CA ILE A 17 15.98 21.51 -16.16
C ILE A 17 16.00 20.04 -15.75
N ILE A 18 16.89 19.69 -14.84
CA ILE A 18 16.81 18.44 -14.11
C ILE A 18 15.58 18.61 -13.22
N PRO A 19 14.49 17.85 -13.41
CA PRO A 19 13.44 17.82 -12.42
C PRO A 19 14.06 17.27 -11.13
N ALA A 20 14.30 18.15 -10.17
CA ALA A 20 14.66 17.75 -8.83
C ALA A 20 13.53 16.84 -8.33
N SER A 21 13.86 15.59 -8.07
CA SER A 21 12.93 14.62 -7.52
C SER A 21 12.47 15.18 -6.16
N SER A 22 11.28 15.78 -6.11
CA SER A 22 10.74 16.31 -4.87
C SER A 22 10.33 15.15 -3.97
N MET A 23 11.17 14.84 -2.99
CA MET A 23 10.85 13.93 -1.89
C MET A 23 10.02 14.74 -0.89
N ALA A 24 8.83 14.28 -0.50
CA ALA A 24 7.97 15.05 0.41
C ALA A 24 7.57 14.25 1.65
N ASP A 25 8.53 14.03 2.55
CA ASP A 25 8.23 13.67 3.94
C ASP A 25 7.38 14.78 4.59
N ILE A 26 6.31 14.42 5.29
CA ILE A 26 5.45 15.37 6.02
C ILE A 26 5.85 15.39 7.49
N TYR A 27 6.25 16.57 7.95
CA TYR A 27 6.63 16.86 9.34
C TYR A 27 5.55 17.67 10.04
N LYS A 28 5.39 17.45 11.34
CA LYS A 28 4.55 18.24 12.24
C LYS A 28 5.40 18.94 13.29
N TYR A 29 5.02 20.17 13.66
CA TYR A 29 5.51 20.85 14.87
C TYR A 29 4.37 21.64 15.53
N VAL A 30 4.55 21.98 16.80
CA VAL A 30 3.63 22.84 17.57
C VAL A 30 4.34 24.17 17.80
N ASP A 31 3.68 25.29 17.49
CA ASP A 31 4.23 26.61 17.76
C ASP A 31 4.04 27.03 19.23
N LYS A 32 4.60 28.18 19.60
CA LYS A 32 4.52 28.75 20.96
C LYS A 32 3.08 29.05 21.42
N ASN A 33 2.13 29.11 20.50
CA ASN A 33 0.71 29.36 20.78
C ASN A 33 -0.10 28.05 20.82
N GLY A 34 0.56 26.89 20.76
CA GLY A 34 -0.10 25.58 20.78
C GLY A 34 -0.69 25.15 19.43
N LYS A 35 -0.48 25.90 18.34
CA LYS A 35 -1.04 25.58 17.02
C LYS A 35 -0.17 24.54 16.31
N VAL A 36 -0.83 23.53 15.76
CA VAL A 36 -0.20 22.46 14.98
C VAL A 36 0.06 22.90 13.55
N HIS A 37 1.29 22.69 13.06
CA HIS A 37 1.72 23.01 11.70
C HIS A 37 2.24 21.77 10.98
N TYR A 38 1.98 21.66 9.68
CA TYR A 38 2.49 20.59 8.81
C TYR A 38 3.37 21.17 7.69
N THR A 39 4.50 20.52 7.38
CA THR A 39 5.43 20.99 6.34
C THR A 39 6.10 19.84 5.60
N ASN A 40 6.51 20.09 4.35
CA ASN A 40 7.31 19.18 3.51
C ASN A 40 8.83 19.47 3.58
N ARG A 41 9.26 20.46 4.38
CA ARG A 41 10.67 20.81 4.56
C ARG A 41 10.95 21.15 6.04
N LYS A 42 11.96 20.51 6.64
CA LYS A 42 12.47 20.91 7.98
C LYS A 42 13.27 22.20 7.83
N THR A 43 12.91 23.26 8.54
CA THR A 43 13.66 24.54 8.52
C THR A 43 13.83 25.11 9.94
N GLY A 44 15.09 25.29 10.38
CA GLY A 44 15.44 25.88 11.69
C GLY A 44 15.50 24.88 12.86
N THR A 45 15.67 25.40 14.07
CA THR A 45 15.94 24.68 15.34
C THR A 45 14.70 24.14 16.06
N LYS A 46 13.56 23.99 15.38
CA LYS A 46 12.31 23.52 16.00
C LYS A 46 12.36 22.01 16.29
N LYS A 47 11.60 21.54 17.30
CA LYS A 47 11.43 20.10 17.58
C LYS A 47 10.37 19.53 16.65
N TRP A 48 10.80 18.70 15.70
CA TRP A 48 9.95 18.13 14.65
C TRP A 48 9.52 16.71 14.97
N THR A 49 8.27 16.36 14.64
CA THR A 49 7.77 14.99 14.65
C THR A 49 7.46 14.57 13.21
N LEU A 50 8.05 13.49 12.72
CA LEU A 50 7.74 12.93 11.41
C LEU A 50 6.36 12.29 11.45
N VAL A 51 5.44 12.70 10.57
CA VAL A 51 4.07 12.19 10.53
C VAL A 51 3.90 11.19 9.40
N VAL A 52 4.47 11.47 8.22
CA VAL A 52 4.41 10.58 7.07
C VAL A 52 5.75 10.59 6.35
N ARG A 53 6.35 9.40 6.16
CA ARG A 53 7.54 9.22 5.33
C ARG A 53 7.14 8.73 3.95
N GLU A 54 7.63 9.38 2.90
CA GLU A 54 7.46 8.87 1.53
C GLU A 54 8.38 7.65 1.35
N TYR A 55 7.83 6.49 0.96
CA TYR A 55 8.65 5.28 0.75
C TYR A 55 8.57 4.72 -0.67
N ASN A 56 9.73 4.75 -1.32
CA ASN A 56 10.10 4.00 -2.50
C ASN A 56 10.09 2.50 -2.20
N LYS A 57 9.13 1.74 -2.74
CA LYS A 57 9.13 0.27 -2.74
C LYS A 57 10.37 -0.24 -3.47
N GLY A 58 11.45 -0.44 -2.71
CA GLY A 58 12.66 -1.16 -3.11
C GLY A 58 12.32 -2.49 -3.77
N SER A 59 13.22 -2.92 -4.63
CA SER A 59 13.05 -4.06 -5.52
C SER A 59 12.65 -5.33 -4.78
N ARG A 60 11.53 -5.94 -5.18
CA ARG A 60 11.32 -7.37 -5.00
C ARG A 60 12.07 -8.01 -6.19
N THR A 61 13.36 -8.21 -6.04
CA THR A 61 14.16 -9.07 -6.93
C THR A 61 14.75 -10.16 -6.08
N THR A 62 14.22 -11.36 -6.30
CA THR A 62 14.87 -12.68 -6.17
C THR A 62 15.46 -13.06 -4.81
N SER A 63 14.65 -13.73 -4.00
CA SER A 63 15.14 -14.78 -3.10
C SER A 63 14.58 -16.12 -3.58
N SER A 64 15.18 -16.65 -4.64
CA SER A 64 15.00 -18.04 -5.05
C SER A 64 16.17 -18.46 -5.95
N SER A 65 17.35 -18.62 -5.36
CA SER A 65 18.39 -19.54 -5.85
C SER A 65 19.52 -19.60 -4.81
N GLY A 66 19.49 -20.64 -3.97
CA GLY A 66 20.63 -21.18 -3.23
C GLY A 66 21.16 -20.38 -2.05
N LEU A 67 20.86 -20.82 -0.83
CA LEU A 67 21.83 -20.90 0.28
C LEU A 67 21.36 -21.98 1.27
N PRO A 68 22.30 -22.76 1.86
CA PRO A 68 22.04 -24.01 2.55
C PRO A 68 21.51 -23.79 3.98
N ALA A 69 20.93 -24.86 4.54
CA ALA A 69 20.64 -24.96 5.97
C ALA A 69 21.89 -24.62 6.79
N GLY A 70 21.82 -23.53 7.56
CA GLY A 70 22.95 -23.03 8.34
C GLY A 70 22.50 -21.99 9.35
N ASN A 71 22.38 -22.42 10.59
CA ASN A 71 22.09 -21.62 11.76
C ASN A 71 23.11 -20.48 11.92
N LYS A 72 22.67 -19.21 11.89
CA LYS A 72 23.38 -18.07 12.50
C LYS A 72 22.44 -16.88 12.72
N LYS A 73 22.19 -16.60 14.01
CA LYS A 73 21.59 -15.37 14.52
C LYS A 73 22.43 -14.17 14.10
N ASN A 74 22.13 -13.56 12.97
CA ASN A 74 22.60 -12.23 12.63
C ASN A 74 21.39 -11.29 12.72
N ASN A 75 21.35 -10.47 13.78
CA ASN A 75 20.30 -9.49 14.06
C ASN A 75 20.41 -8.30 13.10
N VAL A 76 20.29 -8.55 11.80
CA VAL A 76 20.12 -7.49 10.80
C VAL A 76 18.66 -7.06 10.90
N LYS A 77 18.39 -6.04 11.72
CA LYS A 77 17.06 -5.45 11.85
C LYS A 77 16.71 -4.77 10.53
N CYS A 78 16.04 -5.50 9.65
CA CYS A 78 15.47 -4.94 8.43
C CYS A 78 14.45 -3.87 8.83
N PRO A 79 14.71 -2.57 8.55
CA PRO A 79 13.88 -1.47 9.06
C PRO A 79 12.49 -1.40 8.42
N THR A 80 12.27 -2.16 7.34
CA THR A 80 11.04 -2.18 6.55
C THR A 80 10.41 -3.57 6.45
N CYS A 81 10.94 -4.54 7.18
CA CYS A 81 10.33 -5.88 7.22
C CYS A 81 9.20 -5.88 8.23
N ASP A 82 8.17 -6.67 7.93
CA ASP A 82 7.04 -6.85 8.82
C ASP A 82 7.52 -7.25 10.22
N VAL A 83 6.91 -6.65 11.24
CA VAL A 83 7.19 -6.97 12.64
C VAL A 83 6.83 -8.44 12.91
N ILE A 84 5.71 -8.87 12.32
CA ILE A 84 5.31 -10.28 12.26
C ILE A 84 5.02 -10.59 10.79
N PRO A 85 5.94 -11.27 10.07
CA PRO A 85 5.71 -11.66 8.69
C PRO A 85 4.69 -12.80 8.58
N ALA A 86 4.14 -13.00 7.38
CA ALA A 86 3.33 -14.18 7.09
C ALA A 86 4.19 -15.44 7.19
N THR A 87 3.73 -16.40 7.99
CA THR A 87 4.44 -17.68 8.20
C THR A 87 3.59 -18.89 7.88
N ASP A 88 2.26 -18.71 7.78
CA ASP A 88 1.36 -19.79 7.38
C ASP A 88 1.60 -20.22 5.92
N SER A 89 2.16 -21.42 5.77
CA SER A 89 2.40 -22.06 4.48
C SER A 89 1.38 -23.15 4.14
N SER A 90 0.39 -23.38 5.01
CA SER A 90 -0.61 -24.44 4.84
C SER A 90 -1.43 -24.23 3.55
N PRO A 91 -1.76 -25.30 2.81
CA PRO A 91 -2.66 -25.20 1.64
C PRO A 91 -4.04 -24.67 2.01
N GLU A 92 -4.54 -25.00 3.20
CA GLU A 92 -5.90 -24.68 3.66
C GLU A 92 -6.09 -23.19 3.92
N ARG A 93 -5.01 -22.40 4.05
CA ARG A 93 -5.10 -20.95 4.29
C ARG A 93 -5.95 -20.22 3.25
N PHE A 94 -6.02 -20.74 2.02
CA PHE A 94 -6.80 -20.14 0.93
C PHE A 94 -8.32 -20.38 1.01
N THR A 95 -8.77 -21.31 1.86
CA THR A 95 -10.19 -21.69 2.00
C THR A 95 -10.72 -21.53 3.43
N ARG A 96 -9.83 -21.53 4.44
CA ARG A 96 -10.16 -21.43 5.87
C ARG A 96 -11.15 -20.32 6.24
N TYR A 97 -11.09 -19.20 5.50
CA TYR A 97 -11.88 -18.00 5.79
C TYR A 97 -13.05 -17.78 4.82
N ASP A 98 -13.34 -18.72 3.93
CA ASP A 98 -14.33 -18.52 2.86
C ASP A 98 -15.73 -18.20 3.36
N HIS A 99 -16.13 -18.74 4.51
CA HIS A 99 -17.44 -18.43 5.10
C HIS A 99 -17.54 -16.94 5.51
N TRP A 100 -16.55 -16.38 6.19
CA TRP A 100 -16.50 -14.95 6.53
C TRP A 100 -16.32 -14.06 5.30
N ILE A 101 -15.59 -14.53 4.28
CA ILE A 101 -15.44 -13.81 3.02
C ILE A 101 -16.77 -13.74 2.26
N LYS A 102 -17.53 -14.84 2.20
CA LYS A 102 -18.87 -14.87 1.59
C LYS A 102 -19.87 -14.01 2.37
N GLU A 103 -19.80 -14.05 3.70
CA GLU A 103 -20.58 -13.17 4.58
C GLU A 103 -20.28 -11.70 4.26
N ALA A 104 -19.01 -11.30 4.28
CA ALA A 104 -18.59 -9.94 3.98
C ALA A 104 -18.96 -9.50 2.55
N SER A 105 -18.81 -10.40 1.57
CA SER A 105 -19.23 -10.17 0.19
C SER A 105 -20.71 -9.85 0.09
N SER A 106 -21.55 -10.62 0.79
CA SER A 106 -23.00 -10.44 0.79
C SER A 106 -23.42 -9.13 1.48
N LEU A 107 -22.82 -8.82 2.63
CA LEU A 107 -23.14 -7.61 3.40
C LEU A 107 -22.72 -6.32 2.69
N TYR A 108 -21.52 -6.30 2.11
CA TYR A 108 -20.94 -5.10 1.53
C TYR A 108 -20.97 -5.11 0.00
N GLN A 109 -21.59 -6.10 -0.63
CA GLN A 109 -21.75 -6.20 -2.08
C GLN A 109 -20.42 -6.12 -2.85
N ILE A 110 -19.32 -6.58 -2.24
CA ILE A 110 -17.99 -6.64 -2.86
C ILE A 110 -17.76 -8.07 -3.35
N PRO A 111 -17.29 -8.31 -4.59
CA PRO A 111 -17.07 -9.66 -5.09
C PRO A 111 -16.11 -10.48 -4.20
N VAL A 112 -16.46 -11.75 -3.93
CA VAL A 112 -15.61 -12.70 -3.16
C VAL A 112 -14.17 -12.71 -3.70
N ALA A 113 -14.01 -12.84 -5.01
CA ALA A 113 -12.70 -12.79 -5.66
C ALA A 113 -11.88 -11.53 -5.33
N LEU A 114 -12.51 -10.36 -5.17
CA LEU A 114 -11.79 -9.12 -4.84
C LEU A 114 -11.35 -9.11 -3.38
N ILE A 115 -12.18 -9.61 -2.46
CA ILE A 115 -11.82 -9.74 -1.05
C ILE A 115 -10.64 -10.72 -0.90
N LYS A 116 -10.71 -11.90 -1.54
CA LYS A 116 -9.60 -12.88 -1.56
C LYS A 116 -8.33 -12.28 -2.14
N ALA A 117 -8.44 -11.48 -3.20
CA ALA A 117 -7.30 -10.81 -3.84
C ALA A 117 -6.60 -9.81 -2.92
N VAL A 118 -7.36 -9.02 -2.16
CA VAL A 118 -6.81 -8.09 -1.17
C VAL A 118 -6.15 -8.87 -0.02
N ILE A 119 -6.82 -9.86 0.57
CA ILE A 119 -6.23 -10.69 1.64
C ILE A 119 -4.91 -11.34 1.17
N LYS A 120 -4.88 -11.87 -0.05
CA LYS A 120 -3.66 -12.44 -0.65
C LYS A 120 -2.52 -11.42 -0.76
N ALA A 121 -2.84 -10.18 -1.13
CA ALA A 121 -1.85 -9.13 -1.30
C ALA A 121 -1.34 -8.56 0.03
N GLU A 122 -2.19 -8.55 1.06
CA GLU A 122 -1.93 -7.94 2.36
C GLU A 122 -1.21 -8.87 3.34
N SER A 123 -1.65 -10.12 3.47
CA SER A 123 -1.18 -11.03 4.53
C SER A 123 -0.87 -12.45 4.04
N ASP A 124 -1.11 -12.75 2.77
CA ASP A 124 -1.17 -14.12 2.26
C ASP A 124 -2.05 -15.06 3.11
N PHE A 125 -3.19 -14.55 3.56
CA PHE A 125 -4.14 -15.27 4.42
C PHE A 125 -3.58 -15.65 5.82
N ASP A 126 -2.50 -15.02 6.31
CA ASP A 126 -2.07 -15.19 7.69
C ASP A 126 -2.69 -14.09 8.59
N PRO A 127 -3.57 -14.44 9.55
CA PRO A 127 -4.28 -13.47 10.36
C PRO A 127 -3.38 -12.78 11.41
N ARG A 128 -2.13 -13.21 11.58
CA ARG A 128 -1.23 -12.69 12.62
C ARG A 128 -0.25 -11.64 12.09
N VAL A 129 -0.28 -11.35 10.79
CA VAL A 129 0.66 -10.42 10.16
C VAL A 129 0.56 -9.04 10.77
N VAL A 130 1.71 -8.46 11.11
CA VAL A 130 1.86 -7.09 11.56
C VAL A 130 2.93 -6.42 10.72
N SER A 131 2.53 -5.49 9.87
CA SER A 131 3.50 -4.76 9.05
C SER A 131 4.38 -3.85 9.89
N TYR A 132 5.52 -3.44 9.32
CA TYR A 132 6.41 -2.45 9.93
C TYR A 132 5.74 -1.08 10.18
N LYS A 133 4.62 -0.81 9.50
CA LYS A 133 3.80 0.42 9.68
C LYS A 133 2.73 0.28 10.76
N GLY A 134 2.54 -0.92 11.31
CA GLY A 134 1.53 -1.20 12.33
C GLY A 134 0.17 -1.63 11.78
N ALA A 135 0.04 -1.87 10.47
CA ALA A 135 -1.14 -2.52 9.89
C ALA A 135 -1.24 -3.98 10.36
N LYS A 136 -2.46 -4.48 10.64
CA LYS A 136 -2.67 -5.76 11.34
C LYS A 136 -3.70 -6.66 10.66
N GLY A 137 -3.43 -7.96 10.71
CA GLY A 137 -4.38 -9.02 10.34
C GLY A 137 -4.53 -9.25 8.84
N LEU A 138 -5.56 -10.02 8.48
CA LEU A 138 -5.76 -10.56 7.13
C LEU A 138 -5.78 -9.50 6.02
N MET A 139 -6.43 -8.37 6.28
CA MET A 139 -6.60 -7.26 5.33
C MET A 139 -5.76 -6.04 5.71
N GLN A 140 -4.78 -6.21 6.62
CA GLN A 140 -3.81 -5.20 7.05
C GLN A 140 -4.44 -3.84 7.38
N ILE A 141 -5.29 -3.81 8.41
CA ILE A 141 -5.99 -2.60 8.81
C ILE A 141 -5.12 -1.78 9.76
N MET A 142 -4.94 -0.48 9.44
CA MET A 142 -4.26 0.48 10.29
C MET A 142 -5.07 0.78 11.56
N PRO A 143 -4.44 1.02 12.73
CA PRO A 143 -5.13 1.31 13.99
C PRO A 143 -6.17 2.42 13.88
N GLU A 144 -5.86 3.49 13.16
CA GLU A 144 -6.74 4.65 12.98
C GLU A 144 -8.02 4.30 12.21
N VAL A 145 -7.97 3.28 11.36
CA VAL A 145 -9.09 2.84 10.51
C VAL A 145 -9.98 1.82 11.23
N GLN A 146 -9.50 1.19 12.31
CA GLN A 146 -10.24 0.13 13.00
C GLN A 146 -11.56 0.63 13.59
N ILE A 147 -11.55 1.81 14.20
CA ILE A 147 -12.74 2.41 14.84
C ILE A 147 -13.79 2.72 13.78
N ASP A 148 -13.40 3.45 12.72
CA ASP A 148 -14.30 3.82 11.62
C ASP A 148 -14.89 2.59 10.93
N MET A 149 -14.12 1.50 10.83
CA MET A 149 -14.55 0.24 10.23
C MET A 149 -15.19 -0.74 11.23
N GLY A 150 -15.43 -0.32 12.48
CA GLY A 150 -16.11 -1.11 13.51
C GLY A 150 -15.42 -2.41 13.88
N ILE A 151 -14.09 -2.46 13.78
CA ILE A 151 -13.27 -3.62 14.12
C ILE A 151 -12.99 -3.61 15.62
N LYS A 152 -13.48 -4.62 16.33
CA LYS A 152 -13.26 -4.76 17.78
C LYS A 152 -11.98 -5.55 18.07
N ARG A 153 -11.76 -6.64 17.34
CA ARG A 153 -10.58 -7.52 17.51
C ARG A 153 -9.84 -7.63 16.17
N VAL A 154 -8.79 -6.84 15.96
CA VAL A 154 -8.13 -6.75 14.64
C VAL A 154 -7.44 -8.05 14.18
N PHE A 155 -7.07 -8.93 15.10
CA PHE A 155 -6.52 -10.26 14.78
C PHE A 155 -7.59 -11.35 14.69
N ASP A 156 -8.84 -11.05 15.07
CA ASP A 156 -9.95 -11.95 14.79
C ASP A 156 -10.24 -11.91 13.28
N PRO A 157 -10.19 -13.06 12.59
CA PRO A 157 -10.35 -13.08 11.15
C PRO A 157 -11.68 -12.50 10.67
N ARG A 158 -12.79 -12.78 11.37
CA ARG A 158 -14.13 -12.29 10.97
C ARG A 158 -14.19 -10.77 11.07
N ASP A 159 -13.82 -10.21 12.22
CA ASP A 159 -13.82 -8.76 12.44
C ASP A 159 -12.92 -8.06 11.41
N ASN A 160 -11.73 -8.62 11.14
CA ASN A 160 -10.78 -8.06 10.17
C ASN A 160 -11.32 -8.10 8.72
N ILE A 161 -11.89 -9.23 8.29
CA ILE A 161 -12.46 -9.40 6.95
C ILE A 161 -13.67 -8.47 6.76
N LEU A 162 -14.57 -8.40 7.75
CA LEU A 162 -15.75 -7.53 7.68
C LEU A 162 -15.33 -6.05 7.64
N GLY A 163 -14.41 -5.64 8.49
CA GLY A 163 -13.94 -4.25 8.53
C GLY A 163 -13.15 -3.85 7.27
N GLY A 164 -12.25 -4.71 6.78
CA GLY A 164 -11.53 -4.46 5.54
C GLY A 164 -12.43 -4.45 4.31
N THR A 165 -13.44 -5.31 4.26
CA THR A 165 -14.43 -5.29 3.17
C THR A 165 -15.33 -4.06 3.23
N ARG A 166 -15.69 -3.58 4.44
CA ARG A 166 -16.38 -2.30 4.63
C ARG A 166 -15.55 -1.13 4.08
N LEU A 167 -14.23 -1.13 4.31
CA LEU A 167 -13.34 -0.12 3.75
C LEU A 167 -13.28 -0.17 2.22
N LEU A 168 -13.28 -1.37 1.62
CA LEU A 168 -13.40 -1.52 0.16
C LEU A 168 -14.71 -0.93 -0.36
N ARG A 169 -15.85 -1.21 0.29
CA ARG A 169 -17.14 -0.62 -0.07
C ARG A 169 -17.14 0.90 0.05
N TYR A 170 -16.61 1.44 1.15
CA TYR A 170 -16.48 2.89 1.32
C TYR A 170 -15.71 3.53 0.15
N ASN A 171 -14.57 2.96 -0.23
CA ASN A 171 -13.80 3.41 -1.37
C ASN A 171 -14.55 3.23 -2.71
N ALA A 172 -15.22 2.09 -2.91
CA ALA A 172 -16.01 1.85 -4.12
C ALA A 172 -17.12 2.88 -4.31
N ASN A 173 -17.78 3.31 -3.22
CA ASN A 173 -18.79 4.36 -3.28
C ASN A 173 -18.19 5.70 -3.69
N ILE A 174 -17.02 6.06 -3.16
CA ILE A 174 -16.30 7.30 -3.52
C ILE A 174 -15.93 7.32 -5.01
N PHE A 175 -15.49 6.18 -5.54
CA PHE A 175 -14.99 6.06 -6.91
C PHE A 175 -16.02 5.44 -7.87
N LYS A 176 -17.31 5.49 -7.52
CA LYS A 176 -18.43 5.07 -8.38
C LYS A 176 -18.27 3.65 -8.96
N GLY A 177 -17.69 2.74 -8.17
CA GLY A 177 -17.46 1.35 -8.57
C GLY A 177 -16.22 1.11 -9.44
N ASP A 178 -15.40 2.13 -9.72
CA ASP A 178 -14.12 1.93 -10.41
C ASP A 178 -13.20 1.06 -9.54
N ILE A 179 -12.99 -0.17 -9.96
CA ILE A 179 -12.20 -1.17 -9.23
C ILE A 179 -10.74 -0.74 -9.08
N ILE A 180 -10.15 -0.09 -10.09
CA ILE A 180 -8.74 0.31 -10.09
C ILE A 180 -8.53 1.41 -9.04
N LEU A 181 -9.39 2.43 -9.06
CA LEU A 181 -9.33 3.53 -8.09
C LEU A 181 -9.70 3.07 -6.68
N THR A 182 -10.63 2.12 -6.55
CA THR A 182 -10.99 1.50 -5.26
C THR A 182 -9.79 0.79 -4.64
N ILE A 183 -9.08 -0.04 -5.40
CA ILE A 183 -7.87 -0.74 -4.94
C ILE A 183 -6.76 0.27 -4.61
N ALA A 184 -6.57 1.29 -5.45
CA ALA A 184 -5.59 2.34 -5.19
C ALA A 184 -5.90 3.10 -3.89
N ALA A 185 -7.17 3.40 -3.63
CA ALA A 185 -7.62 4.09 -2.44
C ALA A 185 -7.52 3.23 -1.18
N TYR A 186 -7.71 1.91 -1.30
CA TYR A 186 -7.49 0.98 -0.20
C TYR A 186 -6.05 1.07 0.32
N HIS A 187 -5.07 1.10 -0.59
CA HIS A 187 -3.65 1.12 -0.24
C HIS A 187 -3.08 2.53 0.04
N ALA A 188 -3.54 3.56 -0.67
CA ALA A 188 -2.99 4.92 -0.60
C ALA A 188 -3.88 5.93 0.14
N GLY A 189 -5.09 5.53 0.50
CA GLY A 189 -6.14 6.41 1.00
C GLY A 189 -6.91 7.13 -0.14
N PRO A 190 -8.23 7.35 0.02
CA PRO A 190 -9.06 7.98 -1.01
C PRO A 190 -8.67 9.44 -1.28
N ASN A 191 -8.15 10.16 -0.30
CA ASN A 191 -7.72 11.55 -0.46
C ASN A 191 -6.54 11.68 -1.43
N ALA A 192 -5.59 10.73 -1.38
CA ALA A 192 -4.48 10.70 -2.33
C ALA A 192 -4.98 10.45 -3.75
N VAL A 193 -5.86 9.47 -3.93
CA VAL A 193 -6.44 9.15 -5.25
C VAL A 193 -7.22 10.34 -5.82
N LYS A 194 -8.03 11.02 -5.00
CA LYS A 194 -8.74 12.25 -5.38
C LYS A 194 -7.76 13.36 -5.80
N LYS A 195 -6.72 13.61 -4.98
CA LYS A 195 -5.70 14.64 -5.23
C LYS A 195 -4.99 14.42 -6.56
N PHE A 196 -4.63 13.18 -6.87
CA PHE A 196 -3.91 12.83 -8.11
C PHE A 196 -4.83 12.48 -9.27
N LYS A 197 -6.16 12.52 -9.09
CA LYS A 197 -7.18 12.14 -10.09
C LYS A 197 -6.91 10.78 -10.72
N GLY A 198 -6.43 9.83 -9.93
CA GLY A 198 -5.96 8.53 -10.42
C GLY A 198 -5.05 7.83 -9.43
N ILE A 199 -4.31 6.81 -9.89
CA ILE A 199 -3.34 6.11 -9.06
C ILE A 199 -2.21 7.09 -8.67
N PRO A 200 -2.01 7.38 -7.36
CA PRO A 200 -0.96 8.28 -6.92
C PRO A 200 0.43 7.83 -7.41
N PRO A 201 1.41 8.75 -7.59
CA PRO A 201 2.77 8.42 -8.02
C PRO A 201 3.60 7.68 -6.96
N PHE A 202 2.96 7.01 -6.00
CA PHE A 202 3.63 6.18 -5.01
C PHE A 202 4.04 4.85 -5.64
N LYS A 203 5.34 4.58 -5.66
CA LYS A 203 5.92 3.34 -6.19
C LYS A 203 5.28 2.09 -5.56
N SER A 204 4.90 2.17 -4.28
CA SER A 204 4.21 1.11 -3.56
C SER A 204 2.82 0.83 -4.14
N THR A 205 1.98 1.86 -4.29
CA THR A 205 0.62 1.76 -4.83
C THR A 205 0.61 1.32 -6.29
N ARG A 206 1.48 1.88 -7.13
CA ARG A 206 1.60 1.48 -8.54
C ARG A 206 2.00 0.00 -8.73
N LYS A 207 2.68 -0.60 -7.74
CA LYS A 207 2.96 -2.04 -7.70
C LYS A 207 1.82 -2.85 -7.08
N TYR A 208 1.10 -2.27 -6.12
CA TYR A 208 0.03 -2.94 -5.38
C TYR A 208 -1.19 -3.21 -6.27
N VAL A 209 -1.68 -2.18 -6.97
CA VAL A 209 -2.87 -2.26 -7.82
C VAL A 209 -2.81 -3.42 -8.84
N PRO A 210 -1.77 -3.54 -9.69
CA PRO A 210 -1.70 -4.66 -10.64
C PRO A 210 -1.52 -6.02 -9.96
N ALA A 211 -0.90 -6.09 -8.76
CA ALA A 211 -0.79 -7.33 -8.02
C ALA A 211 -2.17 -7.83 -7.53
N VAL A 212 -2.99 -6.93 -6.98
CA VAL A 212 -4.37 -7.26 -6.57
C VAL A 212 -5.22 -7.64 -7.78
N LEU A 213 -5.13 -6.90 -8.89
CA LEU A 213 -5.89 -7.23 -10.11
C LEU A 213 -5.53 -8.62 -10.65
N ARG A 214 -4.25 -9.01 -10.63
CA ARG A 214 -3.83 -10.37 -11.01
C ARG A 214 -4.48 -11.42 -10.11
N TYR A 215 -4.48 -11.22 -8.79
CA TYR A 215 -5.14 -12.14 -7.86
C TYR A 215 -6.66 -12.16 -8.04
N TYR A 216 -7.27 -11.01 -8.32
CA TYR A 216 -8.71 -10.89 -8.57
C TYR A 216 -9.11 -11.76 -9.77
N TYR A 217 -8.43 -11.66 -10.90
CA TYR A 217 -8.71 -12.49 -12.06
C TYR A 217 -8.42 -13.97 -11.82
N TYR A 218 -7.38 -14.29 -11.04
CA TYR A 218 -7.10 -15.66 -10.62
C TYR A 218 -8.29 -16.25 -9.84
N PHE A 219 -8.73 -15.60 -8.76
CA PHE A 219 -9.84 -16.10 -7.93
C PHE A 219 -11.18 -16.10 -8.68
N LYS A 220 -11.45 -15.08 -9.50
CA LYS A 220 -12.65 -15.01 -10.34
C LYS A 220 -12.73 -16.19 -11.31
N ASN A 221 -11.61 -16.64 -11.86
CA ASN A 221 -11.57 -17.80 -12.74
C ASN A 221 -11.77 -19.12 -11.98
N GLN A 222 -11.30 -19.21 -10.73
CA GLN A 222 -11.55 -20.38 -9.88
C GLN A 222 -13.03 -20.51 -9.52
N GLU A 223 -13.68 -19.39 -9.15
CA GLU A 223 -15.13 -19.36 -8.87
C GLU A 223 -15.96 -19.86 -10.06
N LYS A 224 -15.62 -19.42 -11.28
CA LYS A 224 -16.29 -19.91 -12.50
C LYS A 224 -16.14 -21.41 -12.74
N LYS A 225 -15.00 -21.99 -12.34
CA LYS A 225 -14.77 -23.43 -12.47
C LYS A 225 -15.55 -24.24 -11.44
N SER A 226 -15.75 -23.71 -10.24
CA SER A 226 -16.51 -24.39 -9.18
C SER A 226 -18.03 -24.40 -9.38
N VAL A 227 -18.55 -23.60 -10.31
CA VAL A 227 -19.98 -23.51 -10.64
C VAL A 227 -20.34 -24.35 -11.88
N LYS A 228 -19.33 -24.83 -12.61
CA LYS A 228 -19.49 -25.79 -13.71
C LYS A 228 -19.39 -27.21 -13.18
#